data_AF-A0A062FZW5-F1
#
_entry.id   AF-A0A062FZW5-F1
#
_cell.length_a   1.000
_cell.length_b   1.000
_cell.length_c   1.000
_cell.angle_alpha   90.00
_cell.angle_beta   90.00
_cell.angle_gamma   90.00
#
_symmetry.space_group_name_H-M   'P 1'
#
loop_
_entity.id
_entity.type
_entity.pdbx_description
1 polymer ?
#
loop_
_entity_poly.entity_id
_entity_poly.type
_entity_poly.pdbx_seq_one_letter_code
_entity_poly.pdbx_strand_id
1 'polypeptide(L)'
;LEELAVVQAKIKSDDAESWRGFYDDNAKPYKEERCRDHLIGLLRQGSNEVVYEVEVHEADDKEADIGCTIGQLRLPIEVKGQWHPELWTGADNQLNKLYAQDWRAEGRGIYLVLWFGLRTDNKKLKSRGKGKLNPTTADQLKEMLIESSQAAKSGQIEIVVLDIERLIYKI
;
A
#
# COMPACT_ATOMS: atom_id res chain seq x y z
N LEU A 1 -11.87 -3.05 -0.14
CA LEU A 1 -11.52 -2.26 1.06
C LEU A 1 -11.71 -3.05 2.35
N GLU A 2 -12.83 -3.78 2.50
CA GLU A 2 -13.09 -4.64 3.67
C GLU A 2 -11.96 -5.65 3.93
N GLU A 3 -11.50 -6.35 2.90
CA GLU A 3 -10.37 -7.30 3.01
C GLU A 3 -9.08 -6.63 3.54
N LEU A 4 -8.81 -5.38 3.15
CA LEU A 4 -7.66 -4.62 3.67
C LEU A 4 -7.86 -4.22 5.13
N ALA A 5 -9.09 -3.96 5.56
CA ALA A 5 -9.40 -3.71 6.97
C ALA A 5 -9.24 -4.99 7.81
N VAL A 6 -9.63 -6.15 7.28
CA VAL A 6 -9.37 -7.46 7.90
C VAL A 6 -7.87 -7.70 8.02
N VAL A 7 -7.09 -7.44 6.97
CA VAL A 7 -5.63 -7.53 7.03
C VAL A 7 -5.04 -6.57 8.07
N GLN A 8 -5.52 -5.32 8.14
CA GLN A 8 -5.09 -4.36 9.15
C GLN A 8 -5.34 -4.90 10.57
N ALA A 9 -6.50 -5.50 10.82
CA ALA A 9 -6.82 -6.12 12.10
C ALA A 9 -5.89 -7.30 12.40
N LYS A 10 -5.67 -8.22 11.44
CA LYS A 10 -4.72 -9.33 11.59
C LYS A 10 -3.31 -8.84 11.95
N ILE A 11 -2.82 -7.83 11.24
CA ILE A 11 -1.51 -7.23 11.49
C ILE A 11 -1.41 -6.66 12.89
N LYS A 12 -2.48 -6.07 13.45
CA LYS A 12 -2.46 -5.48 14.79
C LYS A 12 -2.60 -6.52 15.90
N SER A 13 -3.45 -7.53 15.73
CA SER A 13 -3.95 -8.32 16.86
C SER A 13 -3.99 -9.83 16.69
N ASP A 14 -3.50 -10.42 15.60
CA ASP A 14 -3.56 -11.88 15.47
C ASP A 14 -2.44 -12.62 16.23
N ASP A 15 -2.77 -13.85 16.64
CA ASP A 15 -1.86 -14.78 17.30
C ASP A 15 -0.87 -15.44 16.32
N ALA A 16 -1.14 -15.34 15.01
CA ALA A 16 -0.27 -15.86 13.95
C ALA A 16 0.94 -14.95 13.65
N GLU A 17 1.07 -13.85 14.40
CA GLU A 17 2.11 -12.86 14.26
C GLU A 17 2.23 -12.34 12.82
N SER A 18 1.08 -12.05 12.18
CA SER A 18 0.97 -11.61 10.77
C SER A 18 1.84 -10.40 10.42
N TRP A 19 2.29 -9.63 11.42
CA TRP A 19 3.22 -8.52 11.23
C TRP A 19 4.65 -8.96 10.85
N ARG A 20 5.07 -10.18 11.22
CA ARG A 20 6.47 -10.65 11.06
C ARG A 20 6.91 -10.71 9.60
N GLY A 21 6.00 -11.01 8.69
CA GLY A 21 6.33 -11.04 7.26
C GLY A 21 6.73 -9.69 6.66
N PHE A 22 6.54 -8.58 7.40
CA PHE A 22 6.96 -7.24 6.99
C PHE A 22 8.34 -6.81 7.51
N TYR A 23 8.93 -7.55 8.46
CA TYR A 23 10.21 -7.20 9.12
C TYR A 23 11.24 -8.32 9.04
N ASP A 24 12.51 -7.96 8.92
CA ASP A 24 13.63 -8.88 9.13
C ASP A 24 13.89 -9.14 10.62
N ASP A 25 14.82 -10.07 10.90
CA ASP A 25 15.21 -10.45 12.26
C ASP A 25 15.85 -9.29 13.05
N ASN A 26 16.28 -8.22 12.36
CA ASN A 26 16.81 -7.00 12.96
C ASN A 26 15.74 -5.91 13.11
N ALA A 27 14.45 -6.28 12.99
CA ALA A 27 13.32 -5.35 13.07
C ALA A 27 13.36 -4.23 11.99
N LYS A 28 13.97 -4.51 10.85
CA LYS A 28 13.98 -3.62 9.71
C LYS A 28 12.89 -4.02 8.71
N PRO A 29 12.08 -3.06 8.21
CA PRO A 29 11.12 -3.32 7.16
C PRO A 29 11.77 -3.93 5.92
N TYR A 30 11.16 -4.97 5.36
CA TYR A 30 11.56 -5.52 4.08
C TYR A 30 11.36 -4.51 2.93
N LYS A 31 11.83 -4.87 1.73
CA LYS A 31 11.54 -4.12 0.49
C LYS A 31 10.08 -4.33 0.06
N GLU A 32 9.57 -3.40 -0.75
CA GLU A 32 8.17 -3.37 -1.19
C GLU A 32 7.71 -4.70 -1.78
N GLU A 33 8.49 -5.31 -2.68
CA GLU A 33 8.18 -6.61 -3.30
C GLU A 33 7.87 -7.70 -2.26
N ARG A 34 8.73 -7.85 -1.24
CA ARG A 34 8.53 -8.87 -0.20
C ARG A 34 7.34 -8.53 0.71
N CYS A 35 7.13 -7.26 1.02
CA CYS A 35 5.97 -6.84 1.79
C CYS A 35 4.65 -7.04 1.02
N ARG A 36 4.66 -6.81 -0.30
CA ARG A 36 3.54 -7.05 -1.21
C ARG A 36 3.19 -8.54 -1.25
N ASP A 37 4.18 -9.42 -1.44
CA ASP A 37 3.94 -10.86 -1.49
C ASP A 37 3.35 -11.38 -0.18
N HIS A 38 3.84 -10.87 0.95
CA HIS A 38 3.27 -11.17 2.26
C HIS A 38 1.85 -10.63 2.43
N LEU A 39 1.58 -9.40 2.00
CA LEU A 39 0.24 -8.80 1.98
C LEU A 39 -0.75 -9.64 1.16
N ILE A 40 -0.35 -10.11 -0.03
CA ILE A 40 -1.18 -11.02 -0.85
C ILE A 40 -1.49 -12.31 -0.08
N GLY A 41 -0.51 -12.87 0.63
CA GLY A 41 -0.72 -14.04 1.49
C GLY A 41 -1.80 -13.80 2.55
N LEU A 42 -1.79 -12.63 3.20
CA LEU A 42 -2.81 -12.26 4.19
C LEU A 42 -4.19 -12.01 3.57
N LEU A 43 -4.24 -11.37 2.40
CA LEU A 43 -5.46 -11.12 1.64
C LEU A 43 -6.14 -12.43 1.19
N ARG A 44 -5.36 -13.40 0.72
CA ARG A 44 -5.86 -14.73 0.29
C ARG A 44 -6.39 -15.60 1.43
N GLN A 45 -6.16 -15.22 2.68
CA GLN A 45 -6.80 -15.86 3.84
C GLN A 45 -8.16 -15.24 4.18
N GLY A 46 -8.59 -14.21 3.44
CA GLY A 46 -9.87 -13.54 3.59
C GLY A 46 -10.97 -14.20 2.76
N SER A 47 -11.82 -13.40 2.11
CA SER A 47 -12.88 -13.91 1.26
C SER A 47 -12.34 -14.67 0.04
N ASN A 48 -12.97 -15.80 -0.29
CA ASN A 48 -12.69 -16.55 -1.52
C ASN A 48 -13.34 -15.93 -2.77
N GLU A 49 -14.16 -14.88 -2.61
CA GLU A 49 -14.79 -14.16 -3.73
C GLU A 49 -13.83 -13.20 -4.44
N VAL A 50 -12.73 -12.85 -3.78
CA VAL A 50 -11.71 -11.93 -4.30
C VAL A 50 -10.48 -12.70 -4.73
N VAL A 51 -10.10 -12.55 -5.99
CA VAL A 51 -8.89 -13.15 -6.54
C VAL A 51 -7.77 -12.11 -6.55
N TYR A 52 -6.62 -12.46 -5.98
CA TYR A 52 -5.43 -11.62 -5.94
C TYR A 52 -4.31 -12.22 -6.77
N GLU A 53 -3.75 -11.45 -7.69
CA GLU A 53 -2.66 -11.85 -8.58
C GLU A 53 -1.49 -10.87 -8.46
N VAL A 54 -0.26 -11.40 -8.52
CA VAL A 54 0.94 -10.56 -8.70
C VAL A 54 1.00 -10.24 -10.19
N GLU A 55 1.05 -8.97 -10.57
CA GLU A 55 1.24 -8.61 -11.98
C GLU A 55 2.75 -8.63 -12.29
N VAL A 56 3.14 -9.45 -13.27
CA VAL A 56 4.55 -9.75 -13.59
C VAL A 56 4.98 -8.84 -14.73
N HIS A 57 6.03 -8.06 -14.48
CA HIS A 57 6.53 -7.07 -15.42
C HIS A 57 7.15 -7.74 -16.65
N GLU A 58 6.50 -7.66 -17.81
CA GLU A 58 7.16 -7.87 -19.11
C GLU A 58 7.37 -6.51 -19.79
N ALA A 59 8.65 -6.17 -20.02
CA ALA A 59 9.20 -5.07 -20.83
C ALA A 59 8.33 -3.79 -21.01
N ASP A 60 8.80 -2.69 -20.41
CA ASP A 60 8.37 -1.29 -20.61
C ASP A 60 6.92 -0.88 -20.27
N ASP A 61 6.02 -1.83 -20.00
CA ASP A 61 4.68 -1.52 -19.48
C ASP A 61 4.62 -1.74 -17.96
N LYS A 62 4.54 -0.66 -17.20
CA LYS A 62 4.47 -0.73 -15.72
C LYS A 62 3.04 -1.09 -15.31
N GLU A 63 2.78 -2.38 -15.12
CA GLU A 63 1.60 -2.92 -14.45
C GLU A 63 1.56 -2.53 -12.96
N ALA A 64 0.40 -2.69 -12.31
CA ALA A 64 0.24 -2.41 -10.89
C ALA A 64 0.85 -3.53 -10.04
N ASP A 65 1.12 -3.28 -8.76
CA ASP A 65 1.74 -4.30 -7.90
C ASP A 65 0.84 -5.53 -7.66
N ILE A 66 -0.48 -5.32 -7.53
CA ILE A 66 -1.45 -6.40 -7.28
C ILE A 66 -2.71 -6.19 -8.13
N GLY A 67 -3.10 -7.21 -8.89
CA GLY A 67 -4.43 -7.29 -9.50
C GLY A 67 -5.44 -7.88 -8.52
N CYS A 68 -6.57 -7.20 -8.31
CA CYS A 68 -7.67 -7.65 -7.46
C CYS A 68 -8.94 -7.80 -8.31
N THR A 69 -9.47 -9.02 -8.44
CA THR A 69 -10.65 -9.30 -9.25
C THR A 69 -11.83 -9.75 -8.39
N ILE A 70 -12.99 -9.12 -8.59
CA ILE A 70 -14.26 -9.45 -7.93
C ILE A 70 -15.36 -9.50 -9.00
N GLY A 71 -15.84 -10.69 -9.32
CA GLY A 71 -16.76 -10.89 -10.45
C GLY A 71 -16.11 -10.44 -11.77
N GLN A 72 -16.66 -9.41 -12.40
CA GLN A 72 -16.10 -8.82 -13.64
C GLN A 72 -15.22 -7.59 -13.41
N LEU A 73 -15.23 -7.04 -12.19
CA LEU A 73 -14.45 -5.86 -11.83
C LEU A 73 -13.01 -6.29 -11.54
N ARG A 74 -12.04 -5.64 -12.17
CA ARG A 74 -10.60 -5.82 -11.88
C ARG A 74 -10.01 -4.51 -11.41
N LEU A 75 -9.69 -4.41 -10.12
CA LEU A 75 -9.07 -3.26 -9.50
C LEU A 75 -7.57 -3.50 -9.30
N PRO A 76 -6.72 -2.63 -9.81
CA PRO A 76 -5.29 -2.63 -9.49
C PRO A 76 -5.01 -1.97 -8.13
N ILE A 77 -4.02 -2.51 -7.43
CA ILE A 77 -3.48 -1.97 -6.18
C ILE A 77 -1.99 -1.70 -6.38
N GLU A 78 -1.57 -0.45 -6.24
CA GLU A 78 -0.16 -0.06 -6.22
C GLU A 78 0.31 -0.01 -4.77
N VAL A 79 1.41 -0.70 -4.45
CA VAL A 79 1.92 -0.84 -3.09
C VAL A 79 3.22 -0.06 -2.94
N LYS A 80 3.24 0.95 -2.07
CA LYS A 80 4.44 1.74 -1.76
C LYS A 80 4.82 1.66 -0.29
N GLY A 81 6.10 1.57 -0.01
CA GLY A 81 6.65 1.83 1.31
C GLY A 81 6.67 3.33 1.57
N GLN A 82 6.55 3.73 2.83
CA GLN A 82 6.64 5.14 3.23
C GLN A 82 7.94 5.85 2.77
N TRP A 83 8.99 5.11 2.41
CA TRP A 83 10.27 5.64 1.91
C TRP A 83 10.28 5.89 0.41
N HIS A 84 9.27 5.44 -0.34
CA HIS A 84 9.30 5.44 -1.80
C HIS A 84 9.48 6.86 -2.36
N PRO A 85 10.32 7.06 -3.40
CA PRO A 85 10.55 8.39 -3.98
C PRO A 85 9.28 9.08 -4.46
N GLU A 86 8.32 8.30 -4.97
CA GLU A 86 7.03 8.77 -5.50
C GLU A 86 5.89 8.72 -4.47
N LEU A 87 6.16 8.61 -3.16
CA LEU A 87 5.10 8.53 -2.14
C LEU A 87 3.99 9.58 -2.32
N TRP A 88 4.37 10.82 -2.61
CA TRP A 88 3.45 11.97 -2.65
C TRP A 88 2.81 12.21 -4.01
N THR A 89 3.30 11.56 -5.07
CA THR A 89 2.82 11.73 -6.44
C THR A 89 2.29 10.43 -7.04
N GLY A 90 2.49 9.31 -6.34
CA GLY A 90 2.24 7.97 -6.84
C GLY A 90 0.78 7.74 -7.21
N ALA A 91 -0.17 8.21 -6.42
CA ALA A 91 -1.59 8.06 -6.70
C ALA A 91 -1.99 8.71 -8.04
N ASP A 92 -1.55 9.94 -8.31
CA ASP A 92 -1.84 10.64 -9.56
C ASP A 92 -1.02 10.05 -10.74
N ASN A 93 0.23 9.65 -10.49
CA ASN A 93 1.06 8.98 -11.49
C ASN A 93 0.49 7.60 -11.88
N GLN A 94 -0.13 6.89 -10.93
CA GLN A 94 -0.79 5.61 -11.15
C GLN A 94 -2.02 5.80 -12.04
N LEU A 95 -2.82 6.85 -11.83
CA LEU A 95 -4.01 7.14 -12.66
C LEU A 95 -3.69 7.14 -14.17
N ASN A 96 -2.56 7.72 -14.56
CA ASN A 96 -2.14 7.75 -15.97
C ASN A 96 -1.85 6.35 -16.54
N LYS A 97 -1.41 5.40 -15.70
CA LYS A 97 -1.17 4.00 -16.10
C LYS A 97 -2.46 3.18 -16.13
N LEU A 98 -3.38 3.46 -15.21
CA LEU A 98 -4.66 2.77 -15.07
C LEU A 98 -5.55 2.86 -16.30
N TYR A 99 -5.57 4.04 -16.95
CA TYR A 99 -6.36 4.25 -18.16
C TYR A 99 -5.76 3.61 -19.41
N ALA A 100 -4.49 3.22 -19.38
CA ALA A 100 -3.83 2.61 -20.53
C ALA A 100 -4.07 1.09 -20.63
N GLN A 101 -4.47 0.41 -19.54
CA GLN A 101 -4.23 -1.03 -19.40
C GLN A 101 -5.47 -1.91 -19.18
N ASP A 102 -6.52 -1.49 -18.45
CA ASP A 102 -7.72 -2.34 -18.26
C ASP A 102 -9.04 -1.57 -18.16
N TRP A 103 -9.93 -1.77 -19.13
CA TRP A 103 -11.27 -1.19 -19.14
C TRP A 103 -12.14 -1.71 -17.97
N ARG A 104 -11.84 -2.91 -17.45
CA ARG A 104 -12.56 -3.52 -16.32
C ARG A 104 -12.27 -2.83 -14.99
N ALA A 105 -11.23 -1.99 -14.91
CA ALA A 105 -10.97 -1.17 -13.73
C ALA A 105 -11.93 0.02 -13.62
N GLU A 106 -12.65 0.36 -14.69
CA GLU A 106 -13.53 1.54 -14.77
C GLU A 106 -12.82 2.85 -14.36
N GLY A 107 -11.50 2.92 -14.59
CA GLY A 107 -10.69 4.05 -14.15
C GLY A 107 -10.51 4.17 -12.64
N ARG A 108 -10.70 3.07 -11.89
CA ARG A 108 -10.54 3.00 -10.44
C ARG A 108 -9.32 2.19 -10.04
N GLY A 109 -8.78 2.49 -8.86
CA GLY A 109 -7.66 1.73 -8.30
C GLY A 109 -7.45 2.02 -6.82
N ILE A 110 -6.50 1.32 -6.22
CA ILE A 110 -6.07 1.54 -4.84
C ILE A 110 -4.60 1.95 -4.84
N TYR A 111 -4.29 3.02 -4.14
CA TYR A 111 -2.92 3.39 -3.79
C TYR A 111 -2.70 3.04 -2.32
N LEU A 112 -1.93 1.98 -2.08
CA LEU A 112 -1.69 1.43 -0.75
C LEU A 112 -0.30 1.81 -0.26
N VAL A 113 -0.22 2.47 0.88
CA VAL A 113 1.04 2.80 1.56
C VAL A 113 1.24 1.95 2.79
N LEU A 114 2.42 1.34 2.90
CA LEU A 114 2.87 0.60 4.07
C LEU A 114 3.52 1.59 5.06
N TRP A 115 2.84 1.88 6.17
CA TRP A 115 3.31 2.74 7.24
C TRP A 115 4.00 1.91 8.33
N PHE A 116 5.26 2.22 8.60
CA PHE A 116 6.12 1.52 9.56
C PHE A 116 6.48 2.41 10.76
N GLY A 117 5.71 3.47 10.99
CA GLY A 117 5.96 4.43 12.06
C GLY A 117 7.04 5.45 11.76
N LEU A 118 7.39 6.21 12.79
CA LEU A 118 8.45 7.21 12.74
C LEU A 118 9.82 6.54 12.76
N ARG A 119 10.46 6.46 11.60
CA ARG A 119 11.79 5.85 11.43
C ARG A 119 12.87 6.87 11.11
N THR A 120 14.12 6.54 11.45
CA THR A 120 15.32 7.35 11.17
C THR A 120 16.28 6.71 10.18
N ASP A 121 16.05 5.45 9.81
CA ASP A 121 16.87 4.67 8.87
C ASP A 121 16.49 4.96 7.39
N ASN A 122 16.98 4.13 6.47
CA ASN A 122 16.68 4.27 5.04
C ASN A 122 15.22 3.90 4.67
N LYS A 123 14.41 3.48 5.65
CA LYS A 123 12.97 3.21 5.50
C LYS A 123 12.11 4.32 6.12
N LYS A 124 12.73 5.45 6.49
CA LYS A 124 12.03 6.67 6.94
C LYS A 124 11.10 7.23 5.88
N LEU A 125 10.08 7.95 6.35
CA LEU A 125 9.12 8.63 5.51
C LEU A 125 9.82 9.53 4.47
N LYS A 126 9.38 9.44 3.21
CA LYS A 126 9.80 10.34 2.15
C LYS A 126 9.36 11.76 2.46
N SER A 127 10.31 12.70 2.52
CA SER A 127 10.00 14.12 2.77
C SER A 127 9.18 14.74 1.63
N ARG A 128 8.23 15.61 1.99
CA ARG A 128 7.49 16.48 1.07
C ARG A 128 8.30 17.67 0.52
N GLY A 129 9.53 17.85 1.01
CA GLY A 129 10.36 19.03 0.77
C GLY A 129 10.54 19.89 2.03
N LYS A 130 11.48 20.84 1.95
CA LYS A 130 11.86 21.71 3.07
C LYS A 130 10.68 22.55 3.57
N GLY A 131 10.50 22.63 4.88
CA GLY A 131 9.49 23.49 5.53
C GLY A 131 8.06 22.94 5.54
N LYS A 132 7.82 21.76 4.96
CA LYS A 132 6.50 21.10 5.04
C LYS A 132 6.43 20.19 6.26
N LEU A 133 5.27 20.20 6.91
CA LEU A 133 4.95 19.25 7.97
C LEU A 133 4.94 17.83 7.39
N ASN A 134 5.42 16.89 8.19
CA ASN A 134 5.33 15.46 7.92
C ASN A 134 4.26 14.86 8.85
N PRO A 135 3.48 13.88 8.38
CA PRO A 135 2.57 13.12 9.23
C PRO A 135 3.36 12.36 10.29
N THR A 136 2.79 12.28 11.49
CA THR A 136 3.33 11.48 12.60
C THR A 136 2.55 10.18 12.82
N THR A 137 1.42 10.00 12.14
CA THR A 137 0.58 8.80 12.20
C THR A 137 0.18 8.32 10.80
N ALA A 138 -0.25 7.05 10.71
CA ALA A 138 -0.81 6.48 9.48
C ALA A 138 -2.02 7.27 8.98
N ASP A 139 -2.93 7.68 9.87
CA ASP A 139 -4.13 8.44 9.52
C ASP A 139 -3.78 9.83 8.97
N GLN A 140 -2.85 10.55 9.61
CA GLN A 140 -2.37 11.83 9.09
C GLN A 140 -1.72 11.66 7.71
N LEU A 141 -0.97 10.58 7.50
CA LEU A 141 -0.39 10.29 6.19
C LEU A 141 -1.51 10.08 5.16
N LYS A 142 -2.55 9.31 5.49
CA LYS A 142 -3.70 9.09 4.62
C LYS A 142 -4.37 10.41 4.23
N GLU A 143 -4.71 11.24 5.21
CA GLU A 143 -5.33 12.55 5.00
C GLU A 143 -4.47 13.44 4.08
N MET A 144 -3.17 13.53 4.38
CA MET A 144 -2.25 14.36 3.59
C MET A 144 -2.04 13.84 2.16
N LEU A 145 -2.10 12.52 1.95
CA LEU A 145 -2.04 11.92 0.61
C LEU A 145 -3.30 12.27 -0.19
N ILE A 146 -4.48 12.12 0.40
CA ILE A 146 -5.77 12.49 -0.21
C ILE A 146 -5.78 13.98 -0.58
N GLU A 147 -5.33 14.85 0.34
CA GLU A 147 -5.23 16.29 0.08
C GLU A 147 -4.28 16.66 -1.05
N SER A 148 -3.28 15.82 -1.32
CA SER A 148 -2.26 16.07 -2.34
C SER A 148 -2.55 15.44 -3.70
N SER A 149 -3.56 14.58 -3.82
CA SER A 149 -3.87 13.83 -5.04
C SER A 149 -5.21 14.26 -5.64
N GLN A 150 -5.20 14.60 -6.93
CA GLN A 150 -6.44 14.88 -7.65
C GLN A 150 -7.25 13.61 -7.90
N ALA A 151 -6.56 12.49 -8.19
CA ALA A 151 -7.18 11.19 -8.43
C ALA A 151 -7.88 10.64 -7.17
N ALA A 152 -7.33 10.92 -5.99
CA ALA A 152 -7.98 10.60 -4.73
C ALA A 152 -9.22 11.47 -4.49
N LYS A 153 -9.12 12.77 -4.72
CA LYS A 153 -10.24 13.71 -4.53
C LYS A 153 -11.42 13.47 -5.47
N SER A 154 -11.16 12.96 -6.67
CA SER A 154 -12.20 12.60 -7.63
C SER A 154 -12.83 11.24 -7.34
N GLY A 155 -12.31 10.46 -6.39
CA GLY A 155 -12.77 9.11 -6.08
C GLY A 155 -12.32 8.05 -7.08
N GLN A 156 -11.38 8.38 -7.98
CA GLN A 156 -10.78 7.41 -8.90
C GLN A 156 -9.80 6.50 -8.15
N ILE A 157 -9.05 7.05 -7.20
CA ILE A 157 -8.05 6.28 -6.44
C ILE A 157 -8.39 6.29 -4.97
N GLU A 158 -8.63 5.11 -4.43
CA GLU A 158 -8.76 4.95 -2.98
C GLU A 158 -7.38 4.91 -2.33
N ILE A 159 -7.13 5.83 -1.40
CA ILE A 159 -5.90 5.85 -0.61
C ILE A 159 -6.10 4.95 0.61
N VAL A 160 -5.23 3.95 0.75
CA VAL A 160 -5.16 3.10 1.94
C VAL A 160 -3.78 3.24 2.56
N VAL A 161 -3.72 3.50 3.86
CA VAL A 161 -2.47 3.44 4.62
C VAL A 161 -2.57 2.28 5.59
N LEU A 162 -1.78 1.24 5.36
CA LEU A 162 -1.71 0.07 6.22
C LEU A 162 -0.69 0.35 7.34
N ASP A 163 -1.20 0.47 8.57
CA ASP A 163 -0.39 0.72 9.75
C ASP A 163 0.23 -0.57 10.28
N ILE A 164 1.52 -0.72 9.99
CA ILE A 164 2.38 -1.86 10.34
C ILE A 164 3.32 -1.47 11.50
N GLU A 165 3.20 -0.24 12.04
CA GLU A 165 4.06 0.23 13.13
C GLU A 165 4.02 -0.74 14.31
N ARG A 166 5.21 -1.14 14.74
CA ARG A 166 5.44 -1.93 15.94
C ARG A 166 6.28 -1.11 16.91
N LEU A 167 5.75 -0.90 18.11
CA LEU A 167 6.52 -0.45 19.25
C LEU A 167 7.41 -1.61 19.67
N ILE A 168 8.67 -1.59 19.23
CA ILE A 168 9.66 -2.54 19.70
C ILE A 168 10.12 -2.05 21.06
N TYR A 169 9.53 -2.59 22.13
CA TYR A 169 10.14 -2.51 23.44
C TYR A 169 11.43 -3.31 23.37
N LYS A 170 12.58 -2.64 23.49
CA LYS A 170 13.83 -3.32 23.80
C LYS A 170 13.65 -3.92 25.20
N ILE A 171 13.48 -5.23 25.26
CA ILE A 171 13.60 -6.02 26.50
C ILE A 171 15.08 -6.06 26.88
#